data_AF-A0A142XNY2-F1
#
_entry.id   AF-A0A142XNY2-F1
#
_cell.length_a   1.000
_cell.length_b   1.000
_cell.length_c   1.000
_cell.angle_alpha   90.00
_cell.angle_beta   90.00
_cell.angle_gamma   90.00
#
_symmetry.space_group_name_H-M   'P 1'
#
loop_
_entity.id
_entity.type
_entity.pdbx_description
1 polymer ?
#
loop_
_entity_poly.entity_id
_entity_poly.type
_entity_poly.pdbx_seq_one_letter_code
_entity_poly.pdbx_strand_id
1 'polypeptide(L)'
;MIRFALALALPLALVTATHAADLPAGTWAANADGTKGDLVIKGIKNGEVTGSMLGTDFTGTWNGKVLTFAIGTSTYEAHLVTEPGEKDQTKYTLTGTRAQSNRVESRVVIHIAKTGWYAQMTAATPVPQGEIAAQVRGVLVLDGTTAYVSVKRKAGAEIEETRIWVYASEGEWKKLNRTLPPLNGKEVTVTAKLSQMTSKGASIPEGALYFLGQFEPKLADLPK
;
A
#
# COMPACT_ATOMS: atom_id res chain seq x y z
N MET A 1 20.30 -39.96 19.57
CA MET A 1 20.62 -39.32 18.27
C MET A 1 19.68 -38.13 18.08
N ILE A 2 20.16 -36.91 18.29
CA ILE A 2 19.36 -35.68 18.20
C ILE A 2 19.47 -35.17 16.76
N ARG A 3 18.37 -35.21 16.00
CA ARG A 3 18.31 -34.66 14.64
C ARG A 3 17.92 -33.20 14.72
N PHE A 4 18.87 -32.30 14.47
CA PHE A 4 18.60 -30.90 14.18
C PHE A 4 17.94 -30.81 12.80
N ALA A 5 16.66 -30.45 12.75
CA ALA A 5 15.99 -30.09 11.51
C ALA A 5 16.34 -28.62 11.20
N LEU A 6 17.21 -28.43 10.22
CA LEU A 6 17.53 -27.12 9.65
C LEU A 6 16.34 -26.67 8.80
N ALA A 7 15.51 -25.77 9.35
CA ALA A 7 14.37 -25.21 8.62
C ALA A 7 14.87 -24.24 7.55
N LEU A 8 14.78 -24.66 6.28
CA LEU A 8 15.09 -23.84 5.12
C LEU A 8 13.96 -22.80 4.96
N ALA A 9 14.22 -21.55 5.32
CA ALA A 9 13.29 -20.45 5.13
C ALA A 9 13.19 -20.12 3.63
N LEU A 10 12.11 -20.56 2.99
CA LEU A 10 11.76 -20.09 1.64
C LEU A 10 11.35 -18.61 1.71
N PRO A 11 11.88 -17.73 0.84
CA PRO A 11 11.43 -16.36 0.75
C PRO A 11 10.00 -16.35 0.20
N LEU A 12 9.05 -15.97 1.06
CA LEU A 12 7.68 -15.67 0.66
C LEU A 12 7.69 -14.43 -0.22
N ALA A 13 7.45 -14.61 -1.52
CA ALA A 13 7.06 -13.52 -2.39
C ALA A 13 5.65 -13.09 -1.97
N LEU A 14 5.54 -11.96 -1.24
CA LEU A 14 4.26 -11.24 -1.17
C LEU A 14 3.92 -10.85 -2.61
N VAL A 15 2.89 -11.48 -3.17
CA VAL A 15 2.22 -10.92 -4.35
C VAL A 15 1.52 -9.68 -3.87
N THR A 16 2.22 -8.55 -3.90
CA THR A 16 1.63 -7.23 -3.75
C THR A 16 0.66 -7.08 -4.90
N ALA A 17 -0.64 -7.19 -4.64
CA ALA A 17 -1.63 -6.62 -5.54
C ALA A 17 -1.21 -5.16 -5.74
N THR A 18 -0.67 -4.84 -6.92
CA THR A 18 -0.34 -3.47 -7.29
C THR A 18 -1.66 -2.74 -7.44
N HIS A 19 -2.21 -2.29 -6.31
CA HIS A 19 -3.00 -1.07 -6.34
C HIS A 19 -2.09 -0.02 -6.98
N ALA A 20 -2.59 0.62 -8.04
CA ALA A 20 -1.99 1.86 -8.52
C ALA A 20 -1.78 2.74 -7.29
N ALA A 21 -0.55 3.19 -7.03
CA ALA A 21 -0.30 4.03 -5.87
C ALA A 21 -1.17 5.27 -6.02
N ASP A 22 -2.16 5.44 -5.15
CA ASP A 22 -3.03 6.59 -5.19
C ASP A 22 -2.17 7.84 -5.01
N LEU A 23 -2.30 8.81 -5.93
CA LEU A 23 -1.64 10.10 -5.80
C LEU A 23 -2.19 10.79 -4.55
N PRO A 24 -1.39 11.00 -3.49
CA PRO A 24 -1.96 11.53 -2.27
C PRO A 24 -2.24 13.04 -2.40
N ALA A 25 -3.37 13.46 -1.84
CA ALA A 25 -3.68 14.88 -1.67
C ALA A 25 -2.77 15.49 -0.59
N GLY A 26 -2.52 16.79 -0.69
CA GLY A 26 -1.66 17.52 0.26
C GLY A 26 -0.69 18.47 -0.41
N THR A 27 0.24 18.97 0.39
CA THR A 27 1.27 19.92 -0.05
C THR A 27 2.59 19.20 -0.27
N TRP A 28 3.16 19.40 -1.45
CA TRP A 28 4.41 18.83 -1.89
C TRP A 28 5.42 19.94 -2.12
N ALA A 29 6.66 19.72 -1.65
CA ALA A 29 7.78 20.58 -1.96
C ALA A 29 8.19 20.36 -3.42
N ALA A 30 7.95 21.35 -4.27
CA ALA A 30 8.19 21.30 -5.70
C ALA A 30 9.42 22.12 -6.11
N ASN A 31 10.09 21.64 -7.17
CA ASN A 31 11.14 22.37 -7.87
C ASN A 31 10.92 22.18 -9.37
N ALA A 32 10.56 23.27 -10.05
CA ALA A 32 10.45 23.31 -11.49
C ALA A 32 11.59 24.18 -12.04
N ASP A 33 12.61 23.52 -12.61
CA ASP A 33 13.71 24.20 -13.29
C ASP A 33 14.42 25.26 -12.42
N GLY A 34 14.69 24.89 -11.16
CA GLY A 34 15.34 25.76 -10.18
C GLY A 34 14.39 26.66 -9.38
N THR A 35 13.14 26.79 -9.80
CA THR A 35 12.12 27.54 -9.06
C THR A 35 11.47 26.64 -8.01
N LYS A 36 11.74 26.92 -6.74
CA LYS A 36 11.18 26.19 -5.60
C LYS A 36 9.85 26.78 -5.16
N GLY A 37 8.94 25.94 -4.71
CA GLY A 37 7.69 26.34 -4.07
C GLY A 37 6.79 25.13 -3.87
N ASP A 38 5.49 25.36 -3.71
CA ASP A 38 4.57 24.29 -3.38
C ASP A 38 3.80 23.79 -4.60
N LEU A 39 3.61 22.48 -4.66
CA LEU A 39 2.54 21.83 -5.40
C LEU A 39 1.50 21.36 -4.38
N VAL A 40 0.28 21.88 -4.48
CA VAL A 40 -0.85 21.50 -3.63
C VAL A 40 -1.82 20.68 -4.45
N ILE A 41 -1.97 19.40 -4.12
CA ILE A 41 -3.03 18.54 -4.66
C ILE A 41 -4.25 18.67 -3.74
N LYS A 42 -5.28 19.39 -4.20
CA LYS A 42 -6.49 19.68 -3.42
C LYS A 42 -7.45 18.49 -3.39
N GLY A 43 -7.56 17.77 -4.50
CA GLY A 43 -8.43 16.60 -4.58
C GLY A 43 -8.33 15.85 -5.90
N ILE A 44 -8.71 14.58 -5.86
CA ILE A 44 -8.73 13.68 -7.02
C ILE A 44 -10.09 13.00 -7.06
N LYS A 45 -10.80 13.11 -8.19
CA LYS A 45 -12.11 12.48 -8.38
C LYS A 45 -12.23 11.97 -9.81
N ASN A 46 -12.50 10.67 -9.97
CA ASN A 46 -12.66 10.04 -11.30
C ASN A 46 -11.47 10.30 -12.25
N GLY A 47 -10.24 10.35 -11.71
CA GLY A 47 -9.03 10.64 -12.48
C GLY A 47 -8.83 12.13 -12.81
N GLU A 48 -9.74 13.02 -12.44
CA GLU A 48 -9.54 14.47 -12.50
C GLU A 48 -8.83 14.94 -11.23
N VAL A 49 -7.83 15.81 -11.40
CA VAL A 49 -7.02 16.37 -10.31
C VAL A 49 -7.23 17.88 -10.26
N THR A 50 -7.47 18.42 -9.07
CA THR A 50 -7.49 19.87 -8.83
C THR A 50 -6.36 20.24 -7.88
N GLY A 51 -5.73 21.38 -8.11
CA GLY A 51 -4.59 21.78 -7.31
C GLY A 51 -4.09 23.18 -7.60
N SER A 52 -2.92 23.50 -7.06
CA SER A 52 -2.16 24.69 -7.40
C SER A 52 -0.67 24.39 -7.41
N MET A 53 0.09 24.98 -8.31
CA MET A 53 1.55 24.88 -8.31
C MET A 53 2.15 26.29 -8.37
N LEU A 54 3.10 26.58 -7.49
CA LEU A 54 3.74 27.90 -7.37
C LEU A 54 2.70 29.04 -7.26
N GLY A 55 1.61 28.79 -6.52
CA GLY A 55 0.53 29.76 -6.29
C GLY A 55 -0.49 29.91 -7.43
N THR A 56 -0.36 29.15 -8.53
CA THR A 56 -1.33 29.18 -9.64
C THR A 56 -2.18 27.91 -9.64
N ASP A 57 -3.50 28.08 -9.66
CA ASP A 57 -4.46 26.96 -9.73
C ASP A 57 -4.38 26.21 -11.06
N PHE A 58 -4.64 24.91 -11.02
CA PHE A 58 -4.74 24.06 -12.21
C PHE A 58 -5.80 22.97 -12.06
N THR A 59 -6.21 22.46 -13.23
CA THR A 59 -6.92 21.19 -13.38
C THR A 59 -6.05 20.23 -14.20
N GLY A 60 -6.08 18.95 -13.87
CA GLY A 60 -5.25 17.94 -14.48
C GLY A 60 -5.90 16.56 -14.46
N THR A 61 -5.13 15.55 -14.87
CA THR A 61 -5.54 14.16 -14.89
C THR A 61 -4.54 13.26 -14.18
N TRP A 62 -5.05 12.21 -13.55
CA TRP A 62 -4.30 11.14 -12.92
C TRP A 62 -4.82 9.81 -13.44
N ASN A 63 -3.95 9.02 -14.07
CA ASN A 63 -4.30 7.71 -14.64
C ASN A 63 -3.83 6.51 -13.79
N GLY A 64 -3.52 6.74 -12.50
CA GLY A 64 -2.93 5.72 -11.62
C GLY A 64 -1.40 5.63 -11.69
N LYS A 65 -0.76 6.35 -12.63
CA LYS A 65 0.70 6.33 -12.80
C LYS A 65 1.30 7.69 -13.13
N VAL A 66 0.58 8.48 -13.92
CA VAL A 66 1.03 9.74 -14.50
C VAL A 66 0.05 10.84 -14.12
N LEU A 67 0.61 11.93 -13.57
CA LEU A 67 -0.06 13.19 -13.35
C LEU A 67 0.22 14.09 -14.55
N THR A 68 -0.82 14.63 -15.18
CA THR A 68 -0.72 15.60 -16.28
C THR A 68 -1.57 16.83 -15.97
N PHE A 69 -1.01 18.03 -16.09
CA PHE A 69 -1.76 19.28 -15.93
C PHE A 69 -1.13 20.42 -16.72
N ALA A 70 -1.82 21.55 -16.83
CA ALA A 70 -1.31 22.74 -17.53
C ALA A 70 -1.45 23.99 -16.67
N ILE A 71 -0.46 24.88 -16.75
CA ILE A 71 -0.45 26.20 -16.13
C ILE A 71 0.07 27.20 -17.17
N GLY A 72 -0.75 28.17 -17.55
CA GLY A 72 -0.42 29.12 -18.62
C GLY A 72 -0.10 28.40 -19.93
N THR A 73 1.08 28.64 -20.50
CA THR A 73 1.58 28.01 -21.73
C THR A 73 2.42 26.75 -21.49
N SER A 74 2.47 26.28 -20.24
CA SER A 74 3.29 25.14 -19.83
C SER A 74 2.42 23.92 -19.53
N THR A 75 2.80 22.77 -20.08
CA THR A 75 2.24 21.46 -19.74
C THR A 75 3.21 20.71 -18.86
N TYR A 76 2.71 20.10 -17.79
CA TYR A 76 3.46 19.31 -16.83
C TYR A 76 3.02 17.86 -16.92
N GLU A 77 3.99 16.96 -16.91
CA GLU A 77 3.79 15.52 -16.80
C GLU A 77 4.74 14.99 -15.73
N ALA A 78 4.28 14.10 -14.85
CA ALA A 78 5.13 13.43 -13.86
C ALA A 78 4.66 12.02 -13.52
N HIS A 79 5.63 11.14 -13.26
CA HIS A 79 5.45 9.81 -12.72
C HIS A 79 5.62 9.80 -11.21
N LEU A 80 4.77 9.04 -10.53
CA LEU A 80 4.87 8.82 -9.09
C LEU A 80 5.84 7.67 -8.78
N VAL A 81 6.77 7.94 -7.86
CA VAL A 81 7.66 6.97 -7.23
C VAL A 81 7.38 6.99 -5.73
N THR A 82 7.26 5.81 -5.13
CA THR A 82 7.02 5.64 -3.69
C THR A 82 8.20 4.90 -3.05
N GLU A 83 8.70 5.43 -1.94
CA GLU A 83 9.80 4.85 -1.18
C GLU A 83 9.39 4.74 0.31
N PRO A 84 9.88 3.73 1.05
CA PRO A 84 9.72 3.72 2.50
C PRO A 84 10.30 4.99 3.13
N GLY A 85 9.53 5.65 3.99
CA GLY A 85 9.96 6.79 4.80
C GLY A 85 10.45 6.37 6.18
N GLU A 86 10.61 7.35 7.08
CA GLU A 86 10.85 7.08 8.50
C GLU A 86 9.58 6.49 9.14
N LYS A 87 9.73 5.47 10.00
CA LYS A 87 8.70 4.83 10.83
C LYS A 87 7.23 5.13 10.45
N ASP A 88 6.58 4.18 9.79
CA ASP A 88 5.17 4.26 9.36
C ASP A 88 4.86 5.39 8.38
N GLN A 89 5.87 5.95 7.70
CA GLN A 89 5.69 6.93 6.62
C GLN A 89 6.07 6.37 5.26
N THR A 90 5.47 6.94 4.23
CA THR A 90 5.83 6.74 2.83
C THR A 90 6.30 8.06 2.26
N LYS A 91 7.46 8.04 1.60
CA LYS A 91 7.97 9.17 0.83
C LYS A 91 7.48 9.04 -0.60
N TYR A 92 6.80 10.07 -1.07
CA TYR A 92 6.28 10.18 -2.42
C TYR A 92 7.12 11.17 -3.21
N THR A 93 7.52 10.79 -4.41
CA THR A 93 8.24 11.67 -5.33
C THR A 93 7.55 11.65 -6.70
N LEU A 94 7.08 12.81 -7.15
CA LEU A 94 6.71 13.05 -8.54
C LEU A 94 7.95 13.52 -9.28
N THR A 95 8.28 12.88 -10.41
CA THR A 95 9.35 13.33 -11.31
C THR A 95 8.88 13.35 -12.74
N GLY A 96 9.22 14.39 -13.49
CA GLY A 96 8.89 14.42 -14.91
C GLY A 96 9.29 15.69 -15.63
N THR A 97 8.51 16.05 -16.65
CA THR A 97 8.86 17.08 -17.63
C THR A 97 7.84 18.22 -17.63
N ARG A 98 8.34 19.45 -17.71
CA ARG A 98 7.59 20.65 -18.08
C ARG A 98 7.90 20.98 -19.53
N ALA A 99 6.88 21.08 -20.37
CA ALA A 99 6.97 21.54 -21.75
C ALA A 99 6.35 22.94 -21.87
N GLN A 100 7.13 23.93 -22.29
CA GLN A 100 6.67 25.31 -22.45
C GLN A 100 6.71 25.71 -23.93
N SER A 101 5.58 26.24 -24.42
CA SER A 101 5.50 26.79 -25.78
C SER A 101 5.94 28.25 -25.78
N ASN A 102 7.05 28.52 -26.46
CA ASN A 102 7.61 29.86 -26.63
C ASN A 102 7.43 30.33 -28.07
N ARG A 103 6.78 31.48 -28.25
CA ARG A 103 6.67 32.12 -29.57
C ARG A 103 7.99 32.86 -29.85
N VAL A 104 8.65 32.47 -30.94
CA VAL A 104 9.84 33.20 -31.41
C VAL A 104 9.38 34.20 -32.47
N GLU A 105 9.30 35.48 -32.09
CA GLU A 105 8.76 36.57 -32.93
C GLU A 105 9.47 36.68 -34.29
N SER A 106 10.76 36.34 -34.35
CA SER A 106 11.55 36.45 -35.58
C SER A 106 11.35 35.32 -36.59
N ARG A 107 10.63 34.23 -36.26
CA ARG A 107 10.57 33.03 -37.13
C ARG A 107 9.20 32.45 -37.42
N VAL A 108 8.10 32.94 -36.83
CA VAL A 108 6.75 32.32 -36.95
C VAL A 108 6.78 30.81 -36.64
N VAL A 109 7.69 30.37 -35.75
CA VAL A 109 7.82 28.99 -35.31
C VAL A 109 7.61 28.94 -33.81
N ILE A 110 6.82 27.97 -33.34
CA ILE A 110 6.63 27.66 -31.92
C ILE A 110 7.77 26.75 -31.49
N HIS A 111 8.59 27.20 -30.55
CA HIS A 111 9.62 26.36 -29.95
C HIS A 111 9.09 25.77 -28.64
N ILE A 112 9.26 24.45 -28.45
CA ILE A 112 8.86 23.75 -27.24
C ILE A 112 10.11 23.49 -26.39
N ALA A 113 10.29 24.28 -25.34
CA ALA A 113 11.35 24.03 -24.36
C ALA A 113 10.88 22.94 -23.38
N LYS A 114 11.74 21.94 -23.11
CA LYS A 114 11.47 20.87 -22.15
C LYS A 114 12.47 20.92 -21.00
N THR A 115 11.98 21.00 -19.78
CA THR A 115 12.81 21.04 -18.55
C THR A 115 12.31 20.02 -17.54
N GLY A 116 13.21 19.46 -16.74
CA GLY A 116 12.84 18.55 -15.66
C GLY A 116 12.16 19.30 -14.50
N TRP A 117 11.27 18.62 -13.79
CA TRP A 117 10.74 19.07 -12.51
C TRP A 117 10.50 17.88 -11.58
N TYR A 118 10.45 18.16 -10.28
CA TYR A 118 10.05 17.17 -9.30
C TYR A 118 9.24 17.81 -8.17
N ALA A 119 8.46 16.99 -7.47
CA ALA A 119 7.82 17.36 -6.23
C ALA A 119 7.88 16.20 -5.23
N GLN A 120 8.06 16.51 -3.96
CA GLN A 120 8.23 15.53 -2.90
C GLN A 120 7.28 15.80 -1.75
N MET A 121 6.75 14.73 -1.17
CA MET A 121 6.15 14.81 0.16
C MET A 121 6.34 13.52 0.93
N THR A 122 6.20 13.64 2.25
CA THR A 122 6.16 12.51 3.16
C THR A 122 4.82 12.53 3.86
N ALA A 123 4.13 11.39 3.82
CA ALA A 123 2.85 11.22 4.50
C ALA A 123 2.87 9.91 5.28
N ALA A 124 1.95 9.78 6.24
CA ALA A 124 1.71 8.49 6.88
C ALA A 124 1.45 7.43 5.81
N THR A 125 2.09 6.26 5.95
CA THR A 125 1.88 5.14 5.04
C THR A 125 0.38 4.84 5.04
N PRO A 126 -0.29 4.90 3.86
CA PRO A 126 -1.70 4.62 3.79
C PRO A 126 -1.90 3.21 4.29
N VAL A 127 -2.61 3.12 5.41
CA VAL A 127 -3.16 1.88 5.91
C VAL A 127 -4.02 1.33 4.77
N PRO A 128 -3.80 0.11 4.28
CA PRO A 128 -4.59 -0.42 3.18
C PRO A 128 -6.07 -0.44 3.60
N GLN A 129 -6.86 0.46 3.00
CA GLN A 129 -8.29 0.53 3.22
C GLN A 129 -8.97 -0.40 2.21
N GLY A 130 -9.72 -1.39 2.72
CA GLY A 130 -10.48 -2.33 1.88
C GLY A 130 -10.18 -3.80 2.16
N GLU A 131 -10.59 -4.65 1.23
CA GLU A 131 -10.39 -6.09 1.29
C GLU A 131 -9.17 -6.50 0.45
N ILE A 132 -8.17 -7.13 1.06
CA ILE A 132 -6.98 -7.63 0.37
C ILE A 132 -7.15 -9.14 0.14
N ALA A 133 -7.25 -9.60 -1.10
CA ALA A 133 -7.16 -11.03 -1.39
C ALA A 133 -5.73 -11.52 -1.11
N ALA A 134 -5.57 -12.46 -0.18
CA ALA A 134 -4.26 -12.95 0.24
C ALA A 134 -4.25 -14.46 0.48
N GLN A 135 -3.09 -15.07 0.28
CA GLN A 135 -2.75 -16.38 0.81
C GLN A 135 -1.82 -16.21 2.00
N VAL A 136 -2.29 -16.57 3.18
CA VAL A 136 -1.57 -16.45 4.45
C VAL A 136 -1.04 -17.81 4.85
N ARG A 137 0.27 -17.91 5.10
CA ARG A 137 0.91 -19.08 5.68
C ARG A 137 1.48 -18.72 7.05
N GLY A 138 1.11 -19.48 8.08
CA GLY A 138 1.56 -19.23 9.45
C GLY A 138 1.09 -20.30 10.42
N VAL A 139 1.35 -20.11 11.71
CA VAL A 139 0.93 -21.05 12.76
C VAL A 139 -0.47 -20.68 13.25
N LEU A 140 -1.43 -21.60 13.19
CA LEU A 140 -2.74 -21.38 13.79
C LEU A 140 -2.62 -21.44 15.32
N VAL A 141 -3.16 -20.44 16.00
CA VAL A 141 -3.21 -20.38 17.46
C VAL A 141 -4.66 -20.24 17.91
N LEU A 142 -5.07 -21.10 18.84
CA LEU A 142 -6.30 -20.97 19.59
C LEU A 142 -5.99 -20.48 20.99
N ASP A 143 -6.59 -19.35 21.37
CA ASP A 143 -6.46 -18.74 22.69
C ASP A 143 -7.85 -18.45 23.25
N GLY A 144 -8.32 -19.35 24.13
CA GLY A 144 -9.66 -19.31 24.70
C GLY A 144 -10.76 -19.32 23.64
N THR A 145 -11.48 -18.21 23.52
CA THR A 145 -12.57 -18.02 22.55
C THR A 145 -12.12 -17.32 21.26
N THR A 146 -10.81 -17.22 21.03
CA THR A 146 -10.25 -16.52 19.89
C THR A 146 -9.30 -17.40 19.10
N ALA A 147 -9.17 -17.10 17.81
CA ALA A 147 -8.25 -17.78 16.91
C ALA A 147 -7.54 -16.77 16.03
N TYR A 148 -6.26 -17.00 15.78
CA TYR A 148 -5.48 -16.20 14.84
C TYR A 148 -4.40 -17.04 14.17
N VAL A 149 -3.92 -16.57 13.02
CA VAL A 149 -2.73 -17.12 12.35
C VAL A 149 -1.55 -16.21 12.69
N SER A 150 -0.54 -16.77 13.35
CA SER A 150 0.73 -16.10 13.68
C SER A 150 1.70 -16.25 12.51
N VAL A 151 2.05 -15.12 11.90
CA VAL A 151 3.03 -15.04 10.81
C VAL A 151 4.28 -14.38 11.36
N LYS A 152 5.38 -15.13 11.44
CA LYS A 152 6.67 -14.61 11.89
C LYS A 152 7.57 -14.34 10.70
N ARG A 153 8.16 -13.15 10.65
CA ARG A 153 9.15 -12.78 9.62
C ARG A 153 10.43 -12.30 10.27
N LYS A 154 11.57 -12.58 9.63
CA LYS A 154 12.85 -12.02 10.04
C LYS A 154 12.98 -10.61 9.45
N ALA A 155 13.08 -9.61 10.31
CA ALA A 155 13.33 -8.22 9.95
C ALA A 155 14.72 -7.83 10.48
N GLY A 156 15.75 -7.98 9.64
CA GLY A 156 17.13 -7.79 10.07
C GLY A 156 17.56 -8.82 11.12
N ALA A 157 17.90 -8.35 12.32
CA ALA A 157 18.27 -9.18 13.46
C ALA A 157 17.07 -9.61 14.33
N GLU A 158 15.91 -9.00 14.13
CA GLU A 158 14.72 -9.22 14.95
C GLU A 158 13.71 -10.14 14.26
N ILE A 159 12.83 -10.77 15.05
CA ILE A 159 11.69 -11.54 14.55
C ILE A 159 10.43 -10.72 14.85
N GLU A 160 9.77 -10.26 13.79
CA GLU A 160 8.48 -9.61 13.88
C GLU A 160 7.36 -10.65 13.78
N GLU A 161 6.34 -10.50 14.63
CA GLU A 161 5.12 -11.32 14.59
C GLU A 161 3.93 -10.46 14.12
N THR A 162 3.29 -10.89 13.03
CA THR A 162 2.00 -10.37 12.59
C THR A 162 0.92 -11.38 12.93
N ARG A 163 -0.13 -10.94 13.64
CA ARG A 163 -1.30 -11.76 13.98
C ARG A 163 -2.47 -11.40 13.09
N ILE A 164 -3.02 -12.39 12.41
CA ILE A 164 -4.19 -12.24 11.55
C ILE A 164 -5.35 -13.00 12.19
N TRP A 165 -6.35 -12.27 12.67
CA TRP A 165 -7.42 -12.79 13.52
C TRP A 165 -8.54 -13.43 12.70
N VAL A 166 -9.19 -14.45 13.28
CA VAL A 166 -10.40 -15.04 12.72
C VAL A 166 -11.60 -14.25 13.25
N TYR A 167 -12.32 -13.61 12.34
CA TYR A 167 -13.61 -12.99 12.64
C TYR A 167 -14.72 -13.92 12.15
N ALA A 168 -15.54 -14.41 13.07
CA ALA A 168 -16.62 -15.35 12.78
C ALA A 168 -17.84 -15.03 13.65
N SER A 169 -19.03 -15.19 13.06
CA SER A 169 -20.30 -15.15 13.78
C SER A 169 -20.45 -16.36 14.71
N GLU A 170 -21.38 -16.32 15.66
CA GLU A 170 -21.61 -17.44 16.60
C GLU A 170 -21.90 -18.77 15.88
N GLY A 171 -22.66 -18.72 14.78
CA GLY A 171 -22.96 -19.90 13.96
C GLY A 171 -21.73 -20.48 13.25
N GLU A 172 -20.82 -19.61 12.81
CA GLU A 172 -19.54 -20.02 12.20
C GLU A 172 -18.58 -20.58 13.25
N TRP A 173 -18.52 -19.98 14.45
CA TRP A 173 -17.75 -20.51 15.56
C TRP A 173 -18.15 -21.94 15.94
N LYS A 174 -19.44 -22.30 15.86
CA LYS A 174 -19.88 -23.69 16.08
C LYS A 174 -19.26 -24.67 15.08
N LYS A 175 -19.06 -24.25 13.82
CA LYS A 175 -18.38 -25.06 12.79
C LYS A 175 -16.87 -25.10 13.05
N LEU A 176 -16.28 -23.93 13.33
CA LEU A 176 -14.84 -23.78 13.59
C LEU A 176 -14.38 -24.52 14.85
N ASN A 177 -15.20 -24.61 15.89
CA ASN A 177 -14.89 -25.37 17.10
C ASN A 177 -14.64 -26.87 16.83
N ARG A 178 -15.06 -27.41 15.69
CA ARG A 178 -14.74 -28.78 15.28
C ARG A 178 -13.48 -28.85 14.42
N THR A 179 -13.21 -27.85 13.59
CA THR A 179 -12.13 -27.88 12.60
C THR A 179 -10.81 -27.31 13.11
N LEU A 180 -10.84 -26.32 14.01
CA LEU A 180 -9.63 -25.63 14.46
C LEU A 180 -8.82 -26.37 15.53
N PRO A 181 -9.41 -27.04 16.54
CA PRO A 181 -8.61 -27.67 17.60
C PRO A 181 -7.54 -28.66 17.10
N PRO A 182 -7.81 -29.52 16.10
CA PRO A 182 -6.79 -30.40 15.52
C PRO A 182 -5.65 -29.67 14.78
N LEU A 183 -5.85 -28.39 14.43
CA LEU A 183 -4.91 -27.55 13.72
C LEU A 183 -4.13 -26.60 14.65
N ASN A 184 -4.51 -26.51 15.93
CA ASN A 184 -3.85 -25.62 16.88
C ASN A 184 -2.35 -25.94 17.01
N GLY A 185 -1.52 -24.91 16.94
CA GLY A 185 -0.06 -25.00 16.95
C GLY A 185 0.57 -25.53 15.66
N LYS A 186 -0.23 -25.84 14.63
CA LYS A 186 0.26 -26.34 13.34
C LYS A 186 0.39 -25.22 12.32
N GLU A 187 1.32 -25.39 11.39
CA GLU A 187 1.44 -24.51 10.23
C GLU A 187 0.27 -24.75 9.26
N VAL A 188 -0.43 -23.67 8.92
CA VAL A 188 -1.59 -23.67 8.03
C VAL A 188 -1.42 -22.65 6.92
N THR A 189 -2.08 -22.92 5.80
CA THR A 189 -2.29 -21.98 4.71
C THR A 189 -3.76 -21.64 4.62
N VAL A 190 -4.07 -20.34 4.53
CA VAL A 190 -5.42 -19.79 4.44
C VAL A 190 -5.48 -18.86 3.24
N THR A 191 -6.36 -19.14 2.28
CA THR A 191 -6.64 -18.22 1.17
C THR A 191 -7.94 -17.51 1.46
N ALA A 192 -7.89 -16.21 1.71
CA ALA A 192 -9.05 -15.42 2.09
C ALA A 192 -8.82 -13.93 1.79
N LYS A 193 -9.88 -13.15 1.95
CA LYS A 193 -9.75 -11.69 1.97
C LYS A 193 -9.34 -11.25 3.37
N LEU A 194 -8.49 -10.24 3.46
CA LEU A 194 -8.06 -9.61 4.70
C LEU A 194 -8.62 -8.21 4.78
N SER A 195 -8.95 -7.75 5.98
CA SER A 195 -9.17 -6.33 6.23
C SER A 195 -8.63 -5.95 7.59
N GLN A 196 -8.65 -4.66 7.88
CA GLN A 196 -8.20 -4.13 9.15
C GLN A 196 -9.39 -3.67 9.98
N MET A 197 -9.37 -4.04 11.25
CA MET A 197 -10.42 -3.71 12.19
C MET A 197 -10.39 -2.21 12.51
N THR A 198 -11.43 -1.47 12.09
CA THR A 198 -11.53 -0.01 12.24
C THR A 198 -12.00 0.44 13.63
N SER A 199 -12.56 -0.47 14.42
CA SER A 199 -12.97 -0.24 15.81
C SER A 199 -12.88 -1.54 16.60
N LYS A 200 -12.59 -1.48 17.90
CA LYS A 200 -12.40 -2.68 18.73
C LYS A 200 -13.60 -3.63 18.63
N GLY A 201 -13.36 -4.84 18.11
CA GLY A 201 -14.32 -5.94 18.16
C GLY A 201 -14.28 -6.63 19.52
N ALA A 202 -15.33 -7.40 19.86
CA ALA A 202 -15.42 -8.10 21.16
C ALA A 202 -14.20 -9.01 21.45
N SER A 203 -13.49 -9.46 20.43
CA SER A 203 -12.37 -10.41 20.52
C SER A 203 -11.16 -10.05 19.64
N ILE A 204 -11.17 -8.91 18.95
CA ILE A 204 -10.12 -8.52 17.99
C ILE A 204 -9.63 -7.11 18.34
N PRO A 205 -8.31 -6.90 18.52
CA PRO A 205 -7.76 -5.58 18.81
C PRO A 205 -8.06 -4.56 17.71
N GLU A 206 -8.15 -3.29 18.10
CA GLU A 206 -8.24 -2.18 17.16
C GLU A 206 -6.98 -2.14 16.27
N GLY A 207 -7.16 -1.88 14.96
CA GLY A 207 -6.07 -1.88 13.99
C GLY A 207 -5.54 -3.27 13.63
N ALA A 208 -6.07 -4.36 14.18
CA ALA A 208 -5.63 -5.71 13.84
C ALA A 208 -6.13 -6.14 12.46
N LEU A 209 -5.32 -6.95 11.77
CA LEU A 209 -5.75 -7.63 10.55
C LEU A 209 -6.65 -8.81 10.90
N TYR A 210 -7.67 -9.05 10.09
CA TYR A 210 -8.56 -10.19 10.25
C TYR A 210 -8.98 -10.78 8.90
N PHE A 211 -9.35 -12.06 8.90
CA PHE A 211 -9.92 -12.74 7.74
C PHE A 211 -11.38 -12.33 7.55
N LEU A 212 -11.71 -11.87 6.34
CA LEU A 212 -13.07 -11.59 5.89
C LEU A 212 -13.69 -12.83 5.25
N GLY A 213 -14.93 -13.13 5.63
CA GLY A 213 -15.70 -14.23 5.08
C GLY A 213 -15.32 -15.59 5.66
N GLN A 214 -15.47 -16.65 4.85
CA GLN A 214 -15.24 -18.01 5.31
C GLN A 214 -13.76 -18.29 5.59
N PHE A 215 -13.47 -18.74 6.80
CA PHE A 215 -12.15 -19.16 7.23
C PHE A 215 -11.96 -20.66 7.02
N GLU A 216 -11.17 -21.04 6.00
CA GLU A 216 -10.89 -22.44 5.64
C GLU A 216 -9.38 -22.73 5.68
N PRO A 217 -8.81 -22.97 6.88
CA PRO A 217 -7.39 -23.30 7.01
C PRO A 217 -7.12 -24.72 6.49
N LYS A 218 -6.02 -24.86 5.75
CA LYS A 218 -5.46 -26.15 5.31
C LYS A 218 -4.10 -26.33 5.96
N LEU A 219 -3.71 -27.57 6.28
CA LEU A 219 -2.32 -27.83 6.70
C LEU A 219 -1.38 -27.38 5.59
N ALA A 220 -0.31 -26.67 5.95
CA ALA A 220 0.71 -26.33 4.99
C ALA A 220 1.38 -27.61 4.50
N ASP A 221 1.51 -27.76 3.17
CA ASP A 221 2.23 -28.90 2.61
C ASP A 221 3.66 -28.88 3.16
N LEU A 222 4.08 -30.01 3.74
CA LEU A 222 5.48 -30.22 4.09
C LEU A 222 6.27 -30.19 2.78
N PRO A 223 7.31 -29.35 2.66
CA PRO A 223 8.21 -29.46 1.52
C PRO A 223 8.76 -30.90 1.51
N LYS A 224 8.51 -31.60 0.40
CA LYS A 224 9.08 -32.92 0.13
C LYS A 224 10.60 -32.84 0.03
#